data_AF-A0A7J5XSY0-F1
#
_entry.id   AF-A0A7J5XSY0-F1
#
_cell.length_a   1.000
_cell.length_b   1.000
_cell.length_c   1.000
_cell.angle_alpha   90.00
_cell.angle_beta   90.00
_cell.angle_gamma   90.00
#
_symmetry.space_group_name_H-M   'P 1'
#
loop_
_entity.id
_entity.type
_entity.pdbx_description
1 polymer ?
#
loop_
_entity_poly.entity_id
_entity_poly.type
_entity_poly.pdbx_seq_one_letter_code
_entity_poly.pdbx_strand_id
1 'polypeptide(L)'
;MDIKRLQQDVQVRWNSSLYMLQSILEQKRALSVYAADYSLPATLTANQWTLMEKTAEVLAPFEELTRDVSNPTASAADVIPAITALKRVLSREKTTDQGVRTMKSTLLEAVETRFAEVEEKPLYSIATLVDPRYKDRQVQFFTKSGNLRLATDNLILEVAKIERAASEEPEAARAYAQDTTPRSKQQPGQRLGRDLGRESARGPVQTYLSEQTSPRKSNPLHYWKDNASRFPSLAAVATRFLCAPCTSVDSERLFSAVSNVLDEKRNRLSPDRVEMLIFLKKNLHLIVKPESESE
;
A
#
# COMPACT_ATOMS: atom_id res chain seq x y z
N MET A 1 8.22 -32.94 -12.85
CA MET A 1 8.34 -32.48 -11.45
C MET A 1 9.48 -31.47 -11.41
N ASP A 2 9.22 -30.25 -10.97
CA ASP A 2 10.29 -29.27 -10.78
C ASP A 2 11.19 -29.72 -9.62
N ILE A 3 12.50 -29.71 -9.83
CA ILE A 3 13.49 -30.07 -8.81
C ILE A 3 13.45 -28.98 -7.75
N LYS A 4 12.93 -29.31 -6.56
CA LYS A 4 12.93 -28.39 -5.41
C LYS A 4 14.33 -28.33 -4.81
N ARG A 5 14.87 -27.12 -4.70
CA ARG A 5 16.19 -26.84 -4.12
C ARG A 5 16.03 -26.15 -2.78
N LEU A 6 16.91 -26.46 -1.84
CA LEU A 6 17.03 -25.69 -0.61
C LEU A 6 17.42 -24.25 -0.93
N GLN A 7 16.71 -23.31 -0.31
CA GLN A 7 16.99 -21.89 -0.47
C GLN A 7 17.94 -21.43 0.63
N GLN A 8 18.96 -20.65 0.27
CA GLN A 8 19.86 -20.06 1.25
C GLN A 8 19.33 -18.70 1.70
N ASP A 9 19.57 -18.39 2.97
CA ASP A 9 19.33 -17.06 3.52
C ASP A 9 20.23 -16.01 2.84
N VAL A 10 19.66 -14.83 2.62
CA VAL A 10 20.30 -13.69 1.99
C VAL A 10 20.10 -12.48 2.90
N GLN A 11 21.16 -12.07 3.59
CA GLN A 11 21.10 -11.03 4.64
C GLN A 11 20.41 -9.73 4.23
N VAL A 12 20.50 -9.34 2.96
CA VAL A 12 19.89 -8.10 2.45
C VAL A 12 18.37 -8.19 2.22
N ARG A 13 17.77 -9.37 2.32
CA ARG A 13 16.33 -9.62 2.11
C ARG A 13 15.75 -10.40 3.28
N TRP A 14 15.00 -9.72 4.14
CA TRP A 14 14.46 -10.33 5.36
C TRP A 14 13.59 -11.59 5.09
N ASN A 15 12.88 -11.64 3.96
CA ASN A 15 12.00 -12.77 3.63
C ASN A 15 12.77 -14.02 3.17
N SER A 16 14.05 -13.89 2.82
CA SER A 16 14.88 -15.04 2.44
C SER A 16 15.08 -16.02 3.59
N SER A 17 15.14 -15.54 4.85
CA SER A 17 15.18 -16.41 6.02
C SER A 17 13.91 -17.25 6.14
N LEU A 18 12.73 -16.65 5.90
CA LEU A 18 11.46 -17.38 5.89
C LEU A 18 11.43 -18.42 4.77
N TYR A 19 11.84 -18.06 3.55
CA TYR A 19 11.85 -19.00 2.44
C TYR A 19 12.86 -20.14 2.64
N MET A 20 14.02 -19.86 3.25
CA MET A 20 14.98 -20.88 3.68
C MET A 20 14.28 -21.86 4.63
N LEU A 21 13.65 -21.37 5.70
CA LEU A 21 12.93 -22.23 6.65
C LEU A 21 11.85 -23.07 5.96
N GLN A 22 11.02 -22.45 5.11
CA GLN A 22 9.96 -23.14 4.37
C GLN A 22 10.52 -24.24 3.46
N SER A 23 11.63 -23.99 2.76
CA SER A 23 12.28 -25.01 1.92
C SER A 23 12.78 -26.19 2.77
N ILE A 24 13.50 -25.93 3.87
CA ILE A 24 13.99 -26.98 4.76
C ILE A 24 12.83 -27.82 5.32
N LEU A 25 11.73 -27.18 5.73
CA LEU A 25 10.52 -27.85 6.23
C LEU A 25 9.86 -28.72 5.16
N GLU A 26 9.74 -28.22 3.94
CA GLU A 26 9.17 -28.96 2.81
C GLU A 26 10.02 -30.19 2.45
N GLN A 27 11.35 -30.11 2.60
CA GLN A 27 12.27 -31.21 2.34
C GLN A 27 12.62 -32.06 3.59
N LYS A 28 11.93 -31.88 4.72
CA LYS A 28 12.21 -32.56 6.00
C LYS A 28 12.42 -34.07 5.87
N ARG A 29 11.55 -34.76 5.12
CA ARG A 29 11.66 -36.22 4.90
C ARG A 29 12.92 -36.60 4.12
N ALA A 30 13.18 -35.92 3.01
CA ALA A 30 14.34 -36.19 2.16
C ALA A 30 15.65 -35.93 2.92
N LEU A 31 15.71 -34.83 3.69
CA LEU A 31 16.85 -34.50 4.54
C LEU A 31 17.06 -35.52 5.67
N SER A 32 15.98 -36.05 6.25
CA SER A 32 16.07 -37.07 7.30
C SER A 32 16.63 -38.39 6.77
N VAL A 33 16.22 -38.82 5.58
CA VAL A 33 16.77 -40.02 4.92
C VAL A 33 18.24 -39.80 4.55
N TYR A 34 18.55 -38.66 3.92
CA TYR A 34 19.93 -38.32 3.58
C TYR A 34 20.84 -38.27 4.80
N ALA A 35 20.38 -37.70 5.92
CA ALA A 35 21.14 -37.67 7.17
C ALA A 35 21.34 -39.05 7.82
N ALA A 36 20.53 -40.06 7.47
CA ALA A 36 20.71 -41.43 7.92
C ALA A 36 21.79 -42.16 7.11
N ASP A 37 21.88 -41.87 5.81
CA ASP A 37 22.84 -42.50 4.90
C ASP A 37 24.20 -41.80 4.89
N TYR A 38 24.26 -40.52 5.26
CA TYR A 38 25.46 -39.68 5.20
C TYR A 38 25.73 -38.94 6.51
N SER A 39 27.01 -38.90 6.90
CA SER A 39 27.45 -38.11 8.06
C SER A 39 27.40 -36.61 7.76
N LEU A 40 26.37 -35.93 8.26
CA LEU A 40 26.25 -34.48 8.17
C LEU A 40 26.99 -33.78 9.32
N PRO A 41 27.53 -32.57 9.10
CA PRO A 41 28.17 -31.77 10.16
C PRO A 41 27.23 -31.41 11.31
N ALA A 42 25.93 -31.33 11.04
CA ALA A 42 24.89 -31.07 12.02
C ALA A 42 23.55 -31.68 11.58
N THR A 43 22.76 -32.12 12.54
CA THR A 43 21.38 -32.60 12.33
C THR A 43 20.42 -31.83 13.22
N LEU A 44 19.21 -31.59 12.74
CA LEU A 44 18.17 -30.90 13.48
C LEU A 44 17.42 -31.87 14.41
N THR A 45 17.33 -31.52 15.69
CA THR A 45 16.51 -32.24 16.68
C THR A 45 15.02 -32.03 16.43
N ALA A 46 14.17 -32.91 16.97
CA ALA A 46 12.71 -32.78 16.90
C ALA A 46 12.20 -31.42 17.42
N ASN A 47 12.83 -30.89 18.46
CA ASN A 47 12.51 -29.57 19.02
C ASN A 47 12.88 -28.44 18.06
N GLN A 48 14.03 -28.53 17.39
CA GLN A 48 14.45 -27.52 16.41
C GLN A 48 13.53 -27.53 15.17
N TRP A 49 13.13 -28.71 14.69
CA TRP A 49 12.12 -28.81 13.63
C TRP A 49 10.80 -28.14 14.02
N THR A 50 10.29 -28.44 15.22
CA THR A 50 9.06 -27.84 15.74
C THR A 50 9.20 -26.32 15.89
N LEU A 51 10.35 -25.83 16.37
CA LEU A 51 10.61 -24.40 16.50
C LEU A 51 10.61 -23.71 15.14
N MET A 52 11.25 -24.29 14.12
CA MET A 52 11.24 -23.77 12.76
C MET A 52 9.83 -23.67 12.18
N GLU A 53 9.00 -24.69 12.39
CA GLU A 53 7.58 -24.69 11.96
C GLU A 53 6.84 -23.50 12.60
N LYS A 54 6.93 -23.33 13.92
CA LYS A 54 6.30 -22.22 14.63
C LYS A 54 6.86 -20.85 14.22
N THR A 55 8.17 -20.74 13.99
CA THR A 55 8.80 -19.50 13.51
C THR A 55 8.29 -19.13 12.12
N ALA A 56 8.22 -20.10 11.20
CA ALA A 56 7.69 -19.88 9.86
C ALA A 56 6.20 -19.45 9.90
N GLU A 57 5.40 -20.05 10.78
CA GLU A 57 4.00 -19.66 11.00
C GLU A 57 3.85 -18.22 11.50
N VAL A 58 4.72 -17.76 12.42
CA VAL A 58 4.70 -16.38 12.92
C VAL A 58 5.10 -15.37 11.85
N LEU A 59 6.05 -15.73 10.97
CA LEU A 59 6.56 -14.85 9.92
C LEU A 59 5.71 -14.85 8.65
N ALA A 60 4.95 -15.91 8.36
CA ALA A 60 4.15 -16.02 7.15
C ALA A 60 3.18 -14.83 6.91
N PRO A 61 2.46 -14.30 7.93
CA PRO A 61 1.61 -13.12 7.77
C PRO A 61 2.37 -11.85 7.36
N PHE A 62 3.63 -11.69 7.81
CA PHE A 62 4.45 -10.55 7.38
C PHE A 62 4.75 -10.63 5.89
N GLU A 63 5.06 -11.84 5.41
CA GLU A 63 5.42 -12.05 3.99
C GLU A 63 4.19 -11.91 3.10
N GLU A 64 3.05 -12.46 3.51
CA GLU A 64 1.78 -12.29 2.79
C GLU A 64 1.42 -10.81 2.64
N LEU A 65 1.43 -10.05 3.74
CA LEU A 65 1.12 -8.62 3.71
C LEU A 65 2.16 -7.82 2.94
N THR A 66 3.45 -8.14 3.08
CA THR A 66 4.53 -7.49 2.34
C THR A 66 4.34 -7.69 0.83
N ARG A 67 3.99 -8.90 0.42
CA ARG A 67 3.71 -9.21 -0.99
C ARG A 67 2.49 -8.45 -1.50
N ASP A 68 1.43 -8.35 -0.70
CA ASP A 68 0.22 -7.63 -1.08
C ASP A 68 0.48 -6.13 -1.27
N VAL A 69 1.17 -5.47 -0.33
CA VAL A 69 1.52 -4.03 -0.46
C VAL A 69 2.63 -3.75 -1.48
N SER A 70 3.36 -4.78 -1.90
CA SER A 70 4.35 -4.71 -2.98
C SER A 70 3.76 -4.93 -4.37
N ASN A 71 2.44 -5.15 -4.47
CA ASN A 71 1.74 -5.25 -5.74
C ASN A 71 1.71 -3.87 -6.43
N PRO A 72 1.95 -3.78 -7.76
CA PRO A 72 1.83 -2.51 -8.49
C PRO A 72 0.48 -1.80 -8.36
N THR A 73 -0.60 -2.53 -8.05
CA THR A 73 -1.94 -1.95 -7.84
C THR A 73 -2.24 -1.60 -6.38
N ALA A 74 -1.31 -1.86 -5.45
CA ALA A 74 -1.47 -1.49 -4.06
C ALA A 74 -1.31 0.02 -3.88
N SER A 75 -2.10 0.59 -2.98
CA SER A 75 -2.17 2.02 -2.73
C SER A 75 -1.97 2.33 -1.26
N ALA A 76 -1.60 3.57 -0.93
CA ALA A 76 -1.45 4.04 0.44
C ALA A 76 -2.63 3.69 1.38
N ALA A 77 -3.83 3.43 0.83
CA ALA A 77 -4.99 2.95 1.57
C ALA A 77 -4.83 1.54 2.17
N ASP A 78 -3.96 0.70 1.62
CA ASP A 78 -3.73 -0.68 2.07
C ASP A 78 -2.81 -0.75 3.30
N VAL A 79 -2.09 0.33 3.63
CA VAL A 79 -1.08 0.39 4.71
C VAL A 79 -1.71 0.23 6.10
N ILE A 80 -2.73 1.03 6.44
CA ILE A 80 -3.39 0.95 7.75
C ILE A 80 -4.07 -0.41 7.94
N PRO A 81 -4.86 -0.93 6.97
CA PRO A 81 -5.41 -2.28 7.05
C PRO A 81 -4.36 -3.38 7.24
N ALA A 82 -3.23 -3.32 6.54
CA ALA A 82 -2.15 -4.29 6.67
C ALA A 82 -1.53 -4.28 8.07
N ILE A 83 -1.20 -3.09 8.60
CA ILE A 83 -0.65 -2.94 9.94
C ILE A 83 -1.65 -3.42 11.00
N THR A 84 -2.93 -3.07 10.86
CA THR A 84 -3.98 -3.51 11.78
C THR A 84 -4.19 -5.02 11.73
N ALA A 85 -4.14 -5.63 10.55
CA ALA A 85 -4.20 -7.09 10.40
C ALA A 85 -3.00 -7.76 11.09
N LEU A 86 -1.79 -7.24 10.89
CA LEU A 86 -0.57 -7.76 11.48
C LEU A 86 -0.60 -7.70 13.01
N LYS A 87 -0.99 -6.55 13.58
CA LYS A 87 -1.19 -6.38 15.02
C LYS A 87 -2.17 -7.42 15.55
N ARG A 88 -3.33 -7.59 14.91
CA ARG A 88 -4.34 -8.60 15.30
C ARG A 88 -3.77 -10.02 15.29
N VAL A 89 -2.98 -10.40 14.29
CA VAL A 89 -2.38 -11.74 14.21
C VAL A 89 -1.34 -11.95 15.32
N LEU A 90 -0.53 -10.95 15.60
CA LEU A 90 0.49 -10.99 16.65
C LEU A 90 -0.12 -11.00 18.06
N SER A 91 -1.19 -10.26 18.30
CA SER A 91 -1.87 -10.23 19.61
C SER A 91 -2.67 -11.50 19.94
N ARG A 92 -2.98 -12.35 18.95
CA ARG A 92 -3.72 -13.60 19.20
C ARG A 92 -2.83 -14.62 19.90
N GLU A 93 -3.11 -14.91 21.17
CA GLU A 93 -2.40 -15.95 21.89
C GLU A 93 -2.97 -17.32 21.54
N LYS A 94 -2.12 -18.21 21.02
CA LYS A 94 -2.49 -19.58 20.61
C LYS A 94 -1.43 -20.61 20.99
N THR A 95 -0.27 -20.19 21.49
CA THR A 95 0.87 -21.07 21.68
C THR A 95 1.26 -21.15 23.15
N THR A 96 1.63 -22.35 23.58
CA THR A 96 2.18 -22.59 24.93
C THR A 96 3.71 -22.37 24.97
N ASP A 97 4.33 -22.16 23.81
CA ASP A 97 5.79 -22.01 23.67
C ASP A 97 6.26 -20.62 24.08
N GLN A 98 7.08 -20.55 25.13
CA GLN A 98 7.60 -19.28 25.65
C GLN A 98 8.42 -18.50 24.62
N GLY A 99 9.30 -19.17 23.86
CA GLY A 99 10.15 -18.50 22.89
C GLY A 99 9.34 -17.87 21.77
N VAL A 100 8.30 -18.57 21.29
CA VAL A 100 7.39 -18.05 20.27
C VAL A 100 6.55 -16.90 20.82
N ARG A 101 6.10 -16.95 22.08
CA ARG A 101 5.41 -15.82 22.71
C ARG A 101 6.30 -14.58 22.82
N THR A 102 7.55 -14.76 23.25
CA THR A 102 8.53 -13.67 23.28
C THR A 102 8.73 -13.09 21.88
N MET A 103 8.94 -13.93 20.86
CA MET A 103 9.06 -13.48 19.47
C MET A 103 7.85 -12.66 19.01
N LYS A 104 6.63 -13.15 19.26
CA LYS A 104 5.40 -12.44 18.90
C LYS A 104 5.28 -11.10 19.62
N SER A 105 5.61 -11.04 20.91
CA SER A 105 5.59 -9.80 21.71
C SER A 105 6.59 -8.78 21.17
N THR A 106 7.83 -9.20 20.93
CA THR A 106 8.88 -8.32 20.38
C THR A 106 8.52 -7.81 18.99
N LEU A 107 7.95 -8.66 18.14
CA LEU A 107 7.48 -8.26 16.82
C LEU A 107 6.29 -7.30 16.89
N LEU A 108 5.35 -7.52 17.81
CA LEU A 108 4.20 -6.63 18.01
C LEU A 108 4.67 -5.25 18.45
N GLU A 109 5.56 -5.19 19.45
CA GLU A 109 6.16 -3.94 19.94
C GLU A 109 6.87 -3.21 18.80
N ALA A 110 7.70 -3.90 18.01
CA ALA A 110 8.37 -3.30 16.86
C ALA A 110 7.39 -2.73 15.81
N VAL A 111 6.28 -3.42 15.53
CA VAL A 111 5.23 -2.92 14.63
C VAL A 111 4.52 -1.70 15.22
N GLU A 112 4.22 -1.71 16.52
CA GLU A 112 3.58 -0.59 17.20
C GLU A 112 4.48 0.65 17.24
N THR A 113 5.76 0.48 17.56
CA THR A 113 6.74 1.59 17.58
C THR A 113 6.96 2.15 16.18
N ARG A 114 7.22 1.31 15.18
CA ARG A 114 7.59 1.77 13.83
C ARG A 114 6.43 2.45 13.10
N PHE A 115 5.20 2.07 13.43
CA PHE A 115 3.98 2.59 12.78
C PHE A 115 3.08 3.39 13.73
N ALA A 116 3.62 3.90 14.84
CA ALA A 116 2.84 4.61 15.86
C ALA A 116 2.01 5.79 15.30
N GLU A 117 2.60 6.53 14.36
CA GLU A 117 2.04 7.77 13.79
C GLU A 117 1.38 7.56 12.42
N VAL A 118 1.27 6.31 11.93
CA VAL A 118 0.78 6.05 10.56
C VAL A 118 -0.64 6.55 10.35
N GLU A 119 -1.49 6.45 11.36
CA GLU A 119 -2.88 6.90 11.34
C GLU A 119 -3.02 8.43 11.39
N GLU A 120 -1.99 9.15 11.85
CA GLU A 120 -1.98 10.62 11.96
C GLU A 120 -1.57 11.27 10.63
N LYS A 121 -0.80 10.55 9.80
CA LYS A 121 -0.34 11.02 8.50
C LYS A 121 -1.51 11.10 7.50
N PRO A 122 -1.83 12.30 6.97
CA PRO A 122 -2.98 12.48 6.08
C PRO A 122 -2.97 11.59 4.84
N LEU A 123 -1.79 11.28 4.29
CA LEU A 123 -1.66 10.40 3.13
C LEU A 123 -2.33 9.04 3.37
N TYR A 124 -1.95 8.35 4.44
CA TYR A 124 -2.46 7.01 4.74
C TYR A 124 -3.89 7.04 5.27
N SER A 125 -4.21 8.00 6.14
CA SER A 125 -5.53 8.07 6.78
C SER A 125 -6.63 8.51 5.82
N ILE A 126 -6.37 9.51 4.97
CA ILE A 126 -7.33 9.92 3.93
C ILE A 126 -7.46 8.80 2.88
N ALA A 127 -6.34 8.24 2.39
CA ALA A 127 -6.39 7.14 1.41
C ALA A 127 -7.21 5.96 1.92
N THR A 128 -7.04 5.57 3.18
CA THR A 128 -7.82 4.49 3.81
C THR A 128 -9.30 4.83 3.89
N LEU A 129 -9.68 6.08 4.21
CA LEU A 129 -11.09 6.50 4.28
C LEU A 129 -11.76 6.53 2.91
N VAL A 130 -11.08 7.04 1.89
CA VAL A 130 -11.60 7.12 0.53
C VAL A 130 -11.55 5.78 -0.21
N ASP A 131 -10.97 4.74 0.39
CA ASP A 131 -11.09 3.39 -0.15
C ASP A 131 -12.42 2.75 0.28
N PRO A 132 -13.34 2.46 -0.66
CA PRO A 132 -14.65 1.91 -0.35
C PRO A 132 -14.59 0.50 0.27
N ARG A 133 -13.45 -0.19 0.20
CA ARG A 133 -13.21 -1.49 0.85
C ARG A 133 -12.95 -1.34 2.35
N TYR A 134 -12.48 -0.18 2.79
CA TYR A 134 -11.99 0.06 4.15
C TYR A 134 -12.76 1.12 4.93
N LYS A 135 -13.70 1.83 4.30
CA LYS A 135 -14.52 2.88 4.92
C LYS A 135 -15.44 2.44 6.09
N ASP A 136 -15.52 1.14 6.40
CA ASP A 136 -16.39 0.64 7.45
C ASP A 136 -15.93 1.05 8.86
N ARG A 137 -16.78 1.79 9.57
CA ARG A 137 -16.59 2.17 10.97
C ARG A 137 -16.59 0.96 11.92
N GLN A 138 -17.21 -0.16 11.53
CA GLN A 138 -17.30 -1.39 12.32
C GLN A 138 -16.01 -2.22 12.26
N VAL A 139 -15.20 -2.08 11.21
CA VAL A 139 -13.98 -2.89 11.01
C VAL A 139 -12.80 -2.37 11.87
N GLN A 140 -12.93 -1.21 12.52
CA GLN A 140 -11.96 -0.64 13.47
C GLN A 140 -10.52 -0.63 12.93
N PHE A 141 -10.32 -0.09 11.73
CA PHE A 141 -8.96 0.07 11.19
C PHE A 141 -8.17 1.14 11.93
N PHE A 142 -8.85 2.21 12.33
CA PHE A 142 -8.30 3.22 13.23
C PHE A 142 -8.37 2.71 14.66
N THR A 143 -7.22 2.53 15.28
CA THR A 143 -7.12 2.08 16.68
C THR A 143 -7.58 3.15 17.65
N LYS A 144 -7.39 4.44 17.32
CA LYS A 144 -7.82 5.56 18.17
C LYS A 144 -9.00 6.31 17.53
N SER A 145 -10.09 6.45 18.29
CA SER A 145 -11.28 7.24 17.87
C SER A 145 -10.95 8.69 17.51
N GLY A 146 -9.89 9.27 18.10
CA GLY A 146 -9.38 10.60 17.74
C GLY A 146 -8.83 10.65 16.32
N ASN A 147 -8.07 9.63 15.89
CA ASN A 147 -7.44 9.58 14.57
C ASN A 147 -8.48 9.50 13.45
N LEU A 148 -9.55 8.72 13.66
CA LEU A 148 -10.66 8.65 12.70
C LEU A 148 -11.34 10.02 12.50
N ARG A 149 -11.52 10.78 13.58
CA ARG A 149 -12.10 12.14 13.51
C ARG A 149 -11.17 13.08 12.74
N LEU A 150 -9.88 13.10 13.09
CA LEU A 150 -8.87 13.89 12.40
C LEU A 150 -8.76 13.55 10.91
N ALA A 151 -8.80 12.26 10.57
CA ALA A 151 -8.78 11.79 9.18
C ALA A 151 -10.03 12.27 8.41
N THR A 152 -11.21 12.20 9.03
CA THR A 152 -12.45 12.71 8.44
C THR A 152 -12.40 14.22 8.22
N ASP A 153 -11.91 14.98 9.20
CA ASP A 153 -11.79 16.44 9.09
C ASP A 153 -10.77 16.84 8.00
N ASN A 154 -9.67 16.10 7.88
CA ASN A 154 -8.68 16.29 6.82
C ASN A 154 -9.26 15.94 5.44
N LEU A 155 -10.08 14.89 5.32
CA LEU A 155 -10.78 14.56 4.08
C LEU A 155 -11.77 15.67 3.68
N ILE A 156 -12.58 16.17 4.61
CA ILE A 156 -13.50 17.29 4.36
C ILE A 156 -12.72 18.53 3.87
N LEU A 157 -11.56 18.81 4.47
CA LEU A 157 -10.68 19.89 4.04
C LEU A 157 -10.18 19.71 2.60
N GLU A 158 -9.75 18.50 2.20
CA GLU A 158 -9.31 18.24 0.83
C GLU A 158 -10.46 18.37 -0.18
N VAL A 159 -11.66 17.90 0.17
CA VAL A 159 -12.85 18.04 -0.68
C VAL A 159 -13.22 19.50 -0.87
N ALA A 160 -13.24 20.29 0.22
CA ALA A 160 -13.53 21.72 0.16
C ALA A 160 -12.50 22.50 -0.68
N LYS A 161 -11.23 22.05 -0.72
CA LYS A 161 -10.21 22.63 -1.62
C LYS A 161 -10.54 22.38 -3.09
N ILE A 162 -10.99 21.18 -3.44
CA ILE A 162 -11.41 20.86 -4.82
C ILE A 162 -12.64 21.68 -5.22
N GLU A 163 -13.64 21.79 -4.36
CA GLU A 163 -14.86 22.57 -4.63
C GLU A 163 -14.57 24.06 -4.85
N ARG A 164 -13.64 24.62 -4.06
CA ARG A 164 -13.16 25.99 -4.22
C ARG A 164 -12.44 26.19 -5.55
N ALA A 165 -11.51 25.30 -5.89
CA ALA A 165 -10.78 25.36 -7.15
C ALA A 165 -11.71 25.19 -8.38
N ALA A 166 -12.83 24.47 -8.24
CA ALA A 166 -13.83 24.35 -9.31
C ALA A 166 -14.71 25.61 -9.45
N SER A 167 -14.92 26.35 -8.36
CA SER A 167 -15.69 27.60 -8.35
C SER A 167 -14.85 28.80 -8.82
N GLU A 168 -13.54 28.72 -8.60
CA GLU A 168 -12.53 29.63 -9.13
C GLU A 168 -12.14 29.16 -10.54
N GLU A 169 -12.96 29.46 -11.55
CA GLU A 169 -12.58 29.27 -12.97
C GLU A 169 -11.14 29.75 -13.24
N PRO A 170 -10.38 29.11 -14.15
CA PRO A 170 -9.02 29.54 -14.45
C PRO A 170 -9.03 30.99 -14.94
N GLU A 171 -8.28 31.85 -14.24
CA GLU A 171 -8.06 33.27 -14.59
C GLU A 171 -7.65 33.46 -16.06
N ALA A 172 -7.05 32.44 -16.68
CA ALA A 172 -6.70 32.40 -18.10
C ALA A 172 -7.91 32.54 -19.06
N ALA A 173 -9.11 32.11 -18.65
CA ALA A 173 -10.34 32.30 -19.44
C ALA A 173 -10.95 33.71 -19.26
N ARG A 174 -10.70 34.36 -18.11
CA ARG A 174 -11.22 35.71 -17.79
C ARG A 174 -10.31 36.83 -18.28
N ALA A 175 -9.01 36.57 -18.43
CA ALA A 175 -8.03 37.54 -18.93
C ALA A 175 -8.30 38.03 -20.36
N TYR A 176 -9.14 37.34 -21.13
CA TYR A 176 -9.58 37.78 -22.47
C TYR A 176 -10.83 38.69 -22.46
N ALA A 177 -11.49 38.89 -21.33
CA ALA A 177 -12.82 39.51 -21.31
C ALA A 177 -12.92 40.89 -20.66
N GLN A 178 -11.96 41.34 -19.84
CA GLN A 178 -12.08 42.65 -19.19
C GLN A 178 -10.72 43.20 -18.76
N ASP A 179 -10.21 44.14 -19.55
CA ASP A 179 -9.18 45.07 -19.14
C ASP A 179 -9.81 46.17 -18.27
N THR A 180 -9.02 46.71 -17.34
CA THR A 180 -9.28 47.82 -16.42
C THR A 180 -10.10 47.54 -15.13
N THR A 181 -9.39 47.24 -14.04
CA THR A 181 -9.24 48.15 -12.86
C THR A 181 -8.47 47.47 -11.72
N PRO A 182 -7.54 48.16 -11.03
CA PRO A 182 -6.83 47.59 -9.89
C PRO A 182 -7.61 47.90 -8.60
N ARG A 183 -7.98 46.86 -7.82
CA ARG A 183 -8.56 47.08 -6.48
C ARG A 183 -7.87 46.26 -5.38
N SER A 184 -7.23 47.05 -4.52
CA SER A 184 -6.80 46.92 -3.14
C SER A 184 -7.05 45.62 -2.35
N LYS A 185 -6.01 45.28 -1.57
CA LYS A 185 -5.82 44.14 -0.68
C LYS A 185 -6.73 44.13 0.55
N GLN A 186 -6.90 42.89 1.06
CA GLN A 186 -7.34 42.43 2.37
C GLN A 186 -8.86 42.37 2.63
N GLN A 187 -9.39 41.15 2.74
CA GLN A 187 -10.76 40.89 3.21
C GLN A 187 -10.82 39.82 4.33
N PRO A 188 -11.56 40.10 5.42
CA PRO A 188 -12.00 39.12 6.41
C PRO A 188 -12.93 38.02 5.87
N GLY A 189 -13.39 38.12 4.62
CA GLY A 189 -14.31 37.18 3.96
C GLY A 189 -13.74 35.79 3.67
N GLN A 190 -12.42 35.62 3.70
CA GLN A 190 -11.80 34.30 3.50
C GLN A 190 -12.14 33.28 4.61
N ARG A 191 -12.42 33.74 5.83
CA ARG A 191 -12.80 32.86 6.96
C ARG A 191 -14.22 32.33 6.79
N LEU A 192 -15.20 33.23 6.55
CA LEU A 192 -16.59 32.85 6.31
C LEU A 192 -16.73 31.92 5.10
N GLY A 193 -16.04 32.20 3.99
CA GLY A 193 -16.03 31.31 2.83
C GLY A 193 -15.30 29.98 3.06
N ARG A 194 -14.44 29.86 4.08
CA ARG A 194 -13.73 28.60 4.43
C ARG A 194 -14.62 27.71 5.28
N ASP A 195 -15.43 28.30 6.16
CA ASP A 195 -16.40 27.58 6.97
C ASP A 195 -17.59 27.09 6.13
N LEU A 196 -18.12 27.93 5.23
CA LEU A 196 -19.19 27.53 4.29
C LEU A 196 -18.76 26.38 3.35
N GLY A 197 -17.54 26.42 2.82
CA GLY A 197 -17.01 25.34 1.98
C GLY A 197 -16.80 24.03 2.74
N ARG A 198 -16.44 24.10 4.03
CA ARG A 198 -16.36 22.91 4.90
C ARG A 198 -17.73 22.30 5.15
N GLU A 199 -18.76 23.11 5.38
CA GLU A 199 -20.12 22.63 5.60
C GLU A 199 -20.69 21.96 4.34
N SER A 200 -20.47 22.56 3.17
CA SER A 200 -20.82 21.97 1.86
C SER A 200 -20.18 20.59 1.66
N ALA A 201 -18.86 20.48 1.87
CA ALA A 201 -18.12 19.23 1.70
C ALA A 201 -18.47 18.14 2.73
N ARG A 202 -18.96 18.52 3.92
CA ARG A 202 -19.25 17.58 5.01
C ARG A 202 -20.38 16.62 4.69
N GLY A 203 -21.44 17.09 4.03
CA GLY A 203 -22.59 16.28 3.65
C GLY A 203 -22.20 15.08 2.77
N PRO A 204 -21.60 15.30 1.58
CA PRO A 204 -21.16 14.24 0.69
C PRO A 204 -20.20 13.23 1.34
N VAL A 205 -19.24 13.70 2.14
CA VAL A 205 -18.30 12.83 2.87
C VAL A 205 -19.05 11.92 3.84
N GLN A 206 -19.97 12.48 4.65
CA GLN A 206 -20.73 11.71 5.62
C GLN A 206 -21.66 10.69 4.95
N THR A 207 -22.29 11.05 3.83
CA THR A 207 -23.08 10.13 3.02
C THR A 207 -22.24 8.95 2.54
N TYR A 208 -21.11 9.21 1.90
CA TYR A 208 -20.20 8.16 1.40
C TYR A 208 -19.72 7.22 2.53
N LEU A 209 -19.32 7.77 3.69
CA LEU A 209 -18.85 6.98 4.84
C LEU A 209 -19.96 6.13 5.49
N SER A 210 -21.23 6.46 5.26
CA SER A 210 -22.38 5.68 5.74
C SER A 210 -22.83 4.57 4.78
N GLU A 211 -22.38 4.61 3.52
CA GLU A 211 -22.72 3.60 2.52
C GLU A 211 -22.01 2.27 2.79
N GLN A 212 -22.56 1.19 2.23
CA GLN A 212 -21.99 -0.16 2.35
C GLN A 212 -20.57 -0.23 1.77
N THR A 213 -19.73 -1.07 2.38
CA THR A 213 -18.38 -1.33 1.88
C THR A 213 -18.37 -2.18 0.62
N SER A 214 -17.39 -1.90 -0.23
CA SER A 214 -17.13 -2.70 -1.42
C SER A 214 -16.40 -4.00 -1.08
N PRO A 215 -16.54 -5.06 -1.90
CA PRO A 215 -15.81 -6.30 -1.70
C PRO A 215 -14.29 -6.10 -1.67
N ARG A 216 -13.57 -6.88 -0.84
CA ARG A 216 -12.11 -6.74 -0.66
C ARG A 216 -11.29 -6.85 -1.94
N LYS A 217 -11.77 -7.64 -2.92
CA LYS A 217 -11.11 -7.86 -4.22
C LYS A 217 -11.53 -6.87 -5.31
N SER A 218 -12.40 -5.90 -4.99
CA SER A 218 -12.82 -4.88 -5.95
C SER A 218 -11.72 -3.84 -6.19
N ASN A 219 -11.76 -3.15 -7.34
CA ASN A 219 -10.86 -2.05 -7.64
C ASN A 219 -11.47 -0.73 -7.13
N PRO A 220 -10.82 -0.03 -6.17
CA PRO A 220 -11.37 1.19 -5.60
C PRO A 220 -11.43 2.35 -6.60
N LEU A 221 -10.52 2.43 -7.58
CA LEU A 221 -10.56 3.46 -8.61
C LEU A 221 -11.72 3.27 -9.59
N HIS A 222 -12.12 2.02 -9.87
CA HIS A 222 -13.33 1.75 -10.66
C HIS A 222 -14.60 2.21 -9.93
N TYR A 223 -14.70 1.96 -8.61
CA TYR A 223 -15.81 2.49 -7.80
C TYR A 223 -15.93 4.01 -7.94
N TRP A 224 -14.82 4.74 -7.84
CA TRP A 224 -14.82 6.19 -7.96
C TRP A 224 -15.12 6.69 -9.35
N LYS A 225 -14.71 5.96 -10.40
CA LYS A 225 -15.09 6.24 -11.78
C LYS A 225 -16.61 6.15 -11.96
N ASP A 226 -17.23 5.11 -11.44
CA ASP A 226 -18.67 4.87 -11.58
C ASP A 226 -19.51 5.86 -10.74
N ASN A 227 -18.95 6.33 -9.62
CA ASN A 227 -19.63 7.25 -8.70
C ASN A 227 -19.19 8.71 -8.85
N ALA A 228 -18.38 9.05 -9.86
CA ALA A 228 -17.85 10.41 -10.06
C ALA A 228 -18.96 11.44 -10.28
N SER A 229 -20.08 11.07 -10.91
CA SER A 229 -21.23 11.97 -11.09
C SER A 229 -21.97 12.26 -9.78
N ARG A 230 -22.01 11.28 -8.87
CA ARG A 230 -22.67 11.41 -7.55
C ARG A 230 -21.80 12.16 -6.54
N PHE A 231 -20.48 11.95 -6.61
CA PHE A 231 -19.52 12.52 -5.67
C PHE A 231 -18.30 13.12 -6.40
N PRO A 232 -18.46 14.19 -7.20
CA PRO A 232 -17.40 14.69 -8.09
C PRO A 232 -16.13 15.11 -7.35
N SER A 233 -16.27 15.96 -6.32
CA SER A 233 -15.14 16.45 -5.52
C SER A 233 -14.47 15.32 -4.74
N LEU A 234 -15.24 14.37 -4.23
CA LEU A 234 -14.73 13.23 -3.47
C LEU A 234 -14.01 12.24 -4.37
N ALA A 235 -14.51 11.98 -5.58
CA ALA A 235 -13.86 11.14 -6.59
C ALA A 235 -12.53 11.74 -7.04
N ALA A 236 -12.44 13.07 -7.17
CA ALA A 236 -11.18 13.75 -7.46
C ALA A 236 -10.15 13.57 -6.33
N VAL A 237 -10.57 13.75 -5.06
CA VAL A 237 -9.70 13.47 -3.90
C VAL A 237 -9.30 12.00 -3.88
N ALA A 238 -10.25 11.09 -4.03
CA ALA A 238 -9.98 9.66 -4.00
C ALA A 238 -8.98 9.22 -5.07
N THR A 239 -9.14 9.71 -6.31
CA THR A 239 -8.19 9.44 -7.39
C THR A 239 -6.78 9.91 -7.03
N ARG A 240 -6.63 11.10 -6.43
CA ARG A 240 -5.33 11.62 -6.00
C ARG A 240 -4.67 10.76 -4.91
N PHE A 241 -5.43 10.33 -3.91
CA PHE A 241 -4.88 9.60 -2.75
C PHE A 241 -4.70 8.10 -3.00
N LEU A 242 -5.55 7.48 -3.81
CA LEU A 242 -5.48 6.05 -4.16
C LEU A 242 -4.42 5.74 -5.22
N CYS A 243 -3.94 6.74 -5.97
CA CYS A 243 -2.82 6.57 -6.90
C CYS A 243 -1.44 6.56 -6.22
N ALA A 244 -1.35 6.90 -4.93
CA ALA A 244 -0.09 6.90 -4.20
C ALA A 244 0.33 5.45 -3.87
N PRO A 245 1.51 4.97 -4.30
CA PRO A 245 1.96 3.61 -4.00
C PRO A 245 2.34 3.44 -2.52
N CYS A 246 2.21 2.22 -2.00
CA CYS A 246 2.64 1.86 -0.64
C CYS A 246 4.16 1.80 -0.47
N THR A 247 4.85 1.35 -1.53
CA THR A 247 6.25 0.93 -1.47
C THR A 247 7.01 1.38 -2.70
N SER A 248 8.34 1.43 -2.60
CA SER A 248 9.26 1.66 -3.72
C SER A 248 9.50 0.42 -4.59
N VAL A 249 8.88 -0.72 -4.27
CA VAL A 249 9.19 -2.02 -4.88
C VAL A 249 8.95 -2.03 -6.39
N ASP A 250 7.88 -1.39 -6.89
CA ASP A 250 7.62 -1.31 -8.33
C ASP A 250 8.70 -0.50 -9.06
N SER A 251 9.15 0.60 -8.46
CA SER A 251 10.27 1.40 -8.98
C SER A 251 11.58 0.61 -8.94
N GLU A 252 11.87 -0.10 -7.85
CA GLU A 252 13.07 -0.95 -7.73
C GLU A 252 13.08 -2.10 -8.74
N ARG A 253 11.91 -2.72 -9.00
CA ARG A 253 11.76 -3.75 -10.05
C ARG A 253 12.01 -3.17 -11.43
N LEU A 254 11.49 -1.97 -11.70
CA LEU A 254 11.75 -1.24 -12.95
C LEU A 254 13.24 -0.98 -13.12
N PHE A 255 13.91 -0.41 -12.12
CA PHE A 255 15.36 -0.13 -12.19
C PHE A 255 16.21 -1.39 -12.25
N SER A 256 15.82 -2.48 -11.59
CA SER A 256 16.51 -3.78 -11.68
C SER A 256 16.41 -4.35 -13.10
N ALA A 257 15.23 -4.29 -13.73
CA ALA A 257 15.05 -4.73 -15.11
C ALA A 257 15.86 -3.85 -16.08
N VAL A 258 15.96 -2.55 -15.79
CA VAL A 258 16.73 -1.59 -16.58
C VAL A 258 18.23 -1.82 -16.44
N SER A 259 18.73 -2.18 -15.26
CA SER A 259 20.14 -2.55 -15.08
C SER A 259 20.55 -3.71 -15.99
N ASN A 260 19.66 -4.67 -16.26
CA ASN A 260 19.91 -5.75 -17.22
C ASN A 260 19.91 -5.26 -18.68
N VAL A 261 19.20 -4.17 -19.00
CA VAL A 261 19.20 -3.55 -20.34
C VAL A 261 20.45 -2.68 -20.55
N LEU A 262 20.95 -2.07 -19.48
CA LEU A 262 22.16 -1.24 -19.44
C LEU A 262 23.45 -2.04 -19.19
N ASP A 263 23.37 -3.38 -19.27
CA ASP A 263 24.46 -4.33 -19.00
C ASP A 263 25.84 -3.83 -19.46
N GLU A 264 26.90 -4.16 -18.71
CA GLU A 264 28.28 -3.61 -18.77
C GLU A 264 28.98 -3.71 -20.16
N LYS A 265 28.32 -4.31 -21.15
CA LYS A 265 28.76 -4.42 -22.54
C LYS A 265 28.03 -3.48 -23.51
N ARG A 266 26.98 -2.76 -23.09
CA ARG A 266 26.13 -1.85 -23.90
C ARG A 266 26.06 -0.42 -23.33
N ASN A 267 27.21 0.10 -22.89
CA ASN A 267 27.34 1.28 -22.00
C ASN A 267 27.30 2.63 -22.73
N ARG A 268 26.72 2.71 -23.93
CA ARG A 268 26.76 3.92 -24.78
C ARG A 268 25.43 4.65 -24.89
N LEU A 269 24.50 4.41 -23.97
CA LEU A 269 23.25 5.17 -23.89
C LEU A 269 23.46 6.43 -23.04
N SER A 270 23.05 7.58 -23.56
CA SER A 270 22.98 8.80 -22.76
C SER A 270 21.85 8.68 -21.73
N PRO A 271 21.93 9.38 -20.58
CA PRO A 271 20.88 9.40 -19.57
C PRO A 271 19.48 9.66 -20.16
N ASP A 272 19.36 10.63 -21.07
CA ASP A 272 18.09 10.96 -21.73
C ASP A 272 17.49 9.77 -22.51
N ARG A 273 18.33 9.02 -23.21
CA ARG A 273 17.88 7.83 -23.97
C ARG A 273 17.48 6.70 -23.03
N VAL A 274 18.18 6.57 -21.90
CA VAL A 274 17.80 5.61 -20.86
C VAL A 274 16.42 5.96 -20.32
N GLU A 275 16.19 7.20 -19.92
CA GLU A 275 14.89 7.67 -19.43
C GLU A 275 13.76 7.39 -20.42
N MET A 276 13.95 7.74 -21.70
CA MET A 276 12.98 7.44 -22.76
C MET A 276 12.68 5.95 -22.89
N LEU A 277 13.71 5.09 -22.87
CA LEU A 277 13.54 3.64 -22.97
C LEU A 277 12.81 3.06 -21.75
N ILE A 278 13.10 3.55 -20.54
CA ILE A 278 12.39 3.17 -19.31
C ILE A 278 10.92 3.56 -19.43
N PHE A 279 10.64 4.80 -19.82
CA PHE A 279 9.29 5.32 -19.99
C PHE A 279 8.49 4.48 -21.00
N LEU A 280 9.07 4.21 -22.17
CA LEU A 280 8.44 3.38 -23.19
C LEU A 280 8.22 1.95 -22.68
N LYS A 281 9.21 1.33 -22.03
CA LYS A 281 9.09 -0.04 -21.51
C LYS A 281 7.99 -0.17 -20.46
N LYS A 282 7.87 0.79 -19.54
CA LYS A 282 6.84 0.80 -18.50
C LYS A 282 5.44 1.00 -19.10
N ASN A 283 5.30 1.89 -20.09
CA ASN A 283 4.02 2.26 -20.66
C ASN A 283 3.63 1.47 -21.92
N LEU A 284 4.47 0.55 -22.40
CA LEU A 284 4.24 -0.18 -23.65
C LEU A 284 2.88 -0.88 -23.69
N HIS A 285 2.46 -1.46 -22.57
CA HIS A 285 1.17 -2.15 -22.42
C HIS A 285 -0.07 -1.23 -22.55
N LEU A 286 0.11 0.09 -22.40
CA LEU A 286 -0.95 1.09 -22.61
C LEU A 286 -1.08 1.51 -24.08
N ILE A 287 0.00 1.32 -24.85
CA ILE A 287 0.10 1.76 -26.25
C ILE A 287 -0.21 0.59 -27.19
N VAL A 288 0.35 -0.58 -26.89
CA VAL A 288 0.12 -1.81 -27.66
C VAL A 288 -1.02 -2.56 -27.00
N LYS A 289 -2.24 -2.42 -27.56
CA LYS A 289 -3.32 -3.34 -27.21
C LYS A 289 -2.86 -4.74 -27.61
N PRO A 290 -2.97 -5.77 -26.75
CA PRO A 290 -2.80 -7.13 -27.21
C PRO A 290 -3.77 -7.32 -28.37
N GLU A 291 -3.28 -7.80 -29.51
CA GLU A 291 -4.15 -8.35 -30.54
C GLU A 291 -5.04 -9.35 -29.81
N SER A 292 -6.35 -9.14 -29.88
CA SER A 292 -7.33 -10.11 -29.44
C SER A 292 -6.89 -11.45 -29.97
N GLU A 293 -6.70 -12.44 -29.08
CA GLU A 293 -6.67 -13.85 -29.47
C GLU A 293 -8.03 -14.15 -30.10
N SER A 294 -8.12 -13.88 -31.40
CA SER A 294 -9.15 -14.37 -32.30
C SER A 294 -8.65 -15.70 -32.82
N GLU A 295 -9.06 -16.77 -32.14
CA GLU A 295 -9.65 -18.02 -32.69
C GLU A 295 -9.80 -19.07 -31.58
#